data_AF-A0A5C6EIP9-F1
#
_entry.id   AF-A0A5C6EIP9-F1
#
_cell.length_a   1.000
_cell.length_b   1.000
_cell.length_c   1.000
_cell.angle_alpha   90.00
_cell.angle_beta   90.00
_cell.angle_gamma   90.00
#
_symmetry.space_group_name_H-M   'P 1'
#
loop_
_entity.id
_entity.type
_entity.pdbx_description
1 polymer ?
#
loop_
_entity_poly.entity_id
_entity_poly.type
_entity_poly.pdbx_seq_one_letter_code
_entity_poly.pdbx_strand_id
1 'polypeptide(L)'
;MNNDFQLRSFARFLYTQNPFYLISCFLILYGLQIAAVAHSDLFSRSIMLSGGIVAYTLLMAVTCVAVVRLCKVWDDARSIFLIVAISFVAFSIGLDELCVVHWNSAAVIMVAGAALTVVVTESLLRLCRLKFPSWFRLSFYLLLAVFFATPLVLGRAVAEGEAGLTNWGAMLFSIAIAAALLVLIPAVRRGAELVQDNGSPWSWPLYPISLFVIVVVLAAIRSHAIWMSFGFIGAPVQFEPLLLLPIGFAILVLLLEVDAHKKSPTCAELAMFSAPLMLLGSWSPGRTSHLPFLSDLRDAFGSTGTFCMVLVALFYGYACLRRVPLANRAAIAALMMISGFGTVPPAAEAVGVRSWMFALLASAIVLIMCLKTWRSDQLWIAFAGITTVTIAMAFRAYGEREAGRVVSGGFAIASMMTIGAVFDGELAEFLRFISGIAGVIATGGVVTWHFWSAGAGGQAPVAMIVLGVAVFVSLAYSVLVRRTGWWYVAGFQAACLAGLLGTAAYRSGSFRGANLPIQSGLACFVVGVTITSLKTGVHHRLGRLDGEEEGPPLFLSGF
;
A
#
# COMPACT_ATOMS: atom_id res chain seq x y z
N MET A 1 -5.24 4.32 42.13
CA MET A 1 -6.61 4.69 41.73
C MET A 1 -6.94 4.42 40.24
N ASN A 2 -6.20 3.54 39.52
CA ASN A 2 -6.53 3.17 38.12
C ASN A 2 -7.21 1.79 37.96
N ASN A 3 -7.17 0.92 38.97
CA ASN A 3 -7.73 -0.43 38.85
C ASN A 3 -9.26 -0.47 39.04
N ASP A 4 -9.85 0.42 39.85
CA ASP A 4 -11.31 0.45 40.07
C ASP A 4 -12.09 0.94 38.85
N PHE A 5 -11.50 1.81 38.02
CA PHE A 5 -12.11 2.24 36.77
C PHE A 5 -12.08 1.14 35.70
N GLN A 6 -11.01 0.35 35.64
CA GLN A 6 -10.92 -0.81 34.75
C GLN A 6 -11.83 -1.96 35.20
N LEU A 7 -11.93 -2.25 36.50
CA LEU A 7 -12.83 -3.28 37.03
C LEU A 7 -14.30 -2.90 36.85
N ARG A 8 -14.68 -1.63 37.07
CA ARG A 8 -16.04 -1.16 36.75
C ARG A 8 -16.32 -1.17 35.25
N SER A 9 -15.35 -0.83 34.41
CA SER A 9 -15.49 -0.91 32.94
C SER A 9 -15.62 -2.35 32.44
N PHE A 10 -14.85 -3.28 33.01
CA PHE A 10 -14.85 -4.69 32.64
C PHE A 10 -16.10 -5.41 33.19
N ALA A 11 -16.50 -5.12 34.42
CA ALA A 11 -17.77 -5.62 34.99
C ALA A 11 -18.97 -5.06 34.23
N ARG A 12 -18.95 -3.77 33.83
CA ARG A 12 -20.00 -3.18 32.99
C ARG A 12 -20.02 -3.80 31.60
N PHE A 13 -18.86 -4.12 31.02
CA PHE A 13 -18.73 -4.85 29.74
C PHE A 13 -19.29 -6.28 29.85
N LEU A 14 -18.91 -7.05 30.87
CA LEU A 14 -19.45 -8.39 31.13
C LEU A 14 -20.96 -8.40 31.41
N TYR A 15 -21.46 -7.34 32.06
CA TYR A 15 -22.89 -7.18 32.39
C TYR A 15 -23.72 -6.72 31.19
N THR A 16 -23.13 -5.99 30.23
CA THR A 16 -23.84 -5.51 29.01
C THR A 16 -23.61 -6.39 27.79
N GLN A 17 -22.55 -7.20 27.77
CA GLN A 17 -22.26 -8.17 26.72
C GLN A 17 -22.10 -9.54 27.36
N ASN A 18 -23.21 -10.22 27.64
CA ASN A 18 -23.23 -11.53 28.27
C ASN A 18 -22.38 -12.55 27.46
N PRO A 19 -21.13 -12.83 27.87
CA PRO A 19 -20.19 -13.62 27.06
C PRO A 19 -20.50 -15.12 27.15
N PHE A 20 -21.35 -15.52 28.11
CA PHE A 20 -21.70 -16.91 28.37
C PHE A 20 -22.37 -17.56 27.18
N TYR A 21 -23.10 -16.81 26.34
CA TYR A 21 -23.66 -17.35 25.11
C TYR A 21 -22.56 -17.74 24.10
N LEU A 22 -21.52 -16.93 23.95
CA LEU A 22 -20.40 -17.24 23.04
C LEU A 22 -19.59 -18.44 23.56
N ILE A 23 -19.32 -18.46 24.88
CA ILE A 23 -18.65 -19.58 25.54
C ILE A 23 -19.47 -20.86 25.39
N SER A 24 -20.78 -20.79 25.60
CA SER A 24 -21.70 -21.92 25.39
C SER A 24 -21.65 -22.41 23.94
N CYS A 25 -21.72 -21.52 22.95
CA CYS A 25 -21.58 -21.88 21.55
C CYS A 25 -20.26 -22.60 21.27
N PHE A 26 -19.14 -22.08 21.80
CA PHE A 26 -17.83 -22.72 21.68
C PHE A 26 -17.80 -24.12 22.30
N LEU A 27 -18.30 -24.28 23.53
CA LEU A 27 -18.34 -25.58 24.22
C LEU A 27 -19.21 -26.60 23.48
N ILE A 28 -20.35 -26.18 22.92
CA ILE A 28 -21.23 -27.04 22.13
C ILE A 28 -20.54 -27.47 20.84
N LEU A 29 -19.93 -26.54 20.09
CA LEU A 29 -19.19 -26.86 18.87
C LEU A 29 -18.01 -27.82 19.14
N TYR A 30 -17.27 -27.57 20.22
CA TYR A 30 -16.17 -28.42 20.65
C TYR A 30 -16.64 -29.82 21.07
N GLY A 31 -17.73 -29.89 21.86
CA GLY A 31 -18.33 -31.16 22.27
C GLY A 31 -18.86 -31.97 21.09
N LEU A 32 -19.52 -31.31 20.12
CA LEU A 32 -19.95 -31.94 18.87
C LEU A 32 -18.76 -32.46 18.06
N GLN A 33 -17.65 -31.72 17.99
CA GLN A 33 -16.45 -32.16 17.30
C GLN A 33 -15.82 -33.40 17.96
N ILE A 34 -15.72 -33.44 19.28
CA ILE A 34 -15.22 -34.63 20.01
C ILE A 34 -16.12 -35.84 19.74
N ALA A 35 -17.43 -35.68 19.87
CA ALA A 35 -18.37 -36.76 19.63
C ALA A 35 -18.29 -37.25 18.17
N ALA A 36 -18.13 -36.34 17.22
CA ALA A 36 -18.07 -36.64 15.80
C ALA A 36 -16.78 -37.40 15.44
N VAL A 37 -15.65 -37.06 16.05
CA VAL A 37 -14.38 -37.81 15.89
C VAL A 37 -14.46 -39.22 16.46
N ALA A 38 -15.34 -39.50 17.43
CA ALA A 38 -15.52 -40.84 17.97
C ALA A 38 -16.17 -41.83 16.98
N HIS A 39 -16.78 -41.36 15.90
CA HIS A 39 -17.34 -42.20 14.84
C HIS A 39 -16.29 -42.46 13.76
N SER A 40 -16.14 -43.72 13.34
CA SER A 40 -15.18 -44.12 12.30
C SER A 40 -15.62 -43.77 10.88
N ASP A 41 -16.94 -43.62 10.65
CA ASP A 41 -17.52 -43.29 9.36
C ASP A 41 -17.66 -41.76 9.16
N LEU A 42 -17.10 -41.26 8.05
CA LEU A 42 -17.07 -39.83 7.69
C LEU A 42 -18.47 -39.26 7.42
N PHE A 43 -19.36 -40.08 6.87
CA PHE A 43 -20.74 -39.68 6.60
C PHE A 43 -21.50 -39.43 7.91
N SER A 44 -21.45 -40.41 8.82
CA SER A 44 -22.04 -40.31 10.16
C SER A 44 -21.46 -39.15 10.98
N ARG A 45 -20.14 -38.93 10.90
CA ARG A 45 -19.43 -37.80 11.53
C ARG A 45 -19.97 -36.45 11.06
N SER A 46 -20.06 -36.25 9.74
CA SER A 46 -20.51 -34.99 9.14
C SER A 46 -21.99 -34.70 9.43
N ILE A 47 -22.84 -35.73 9.40
CA ILE A 47 -24.28 -35.58 9.73
C ILE A 47 -24.49 -35.26 11.19
N MET A 48 -23.78 -35.92 12.11
CA MET A 48 -23.94 -35.63 13.53
C MET A 48 -23.50 -34.21 13.88
N LEU A 49 -22.37 -33.77 13.31
CA LEU A 49 -21.87 -32.41 13.53
C LEU A 49 -22.81 -31.35 12.94
N SER A 50 -23.21 -31.51 11.67
CA SER A 50 -24.11 -30.58 11.00
C SER A 50 -25.52 -30.57 11.60
N GLY A 51 -26.07 -31.74 11.93
CA GLY A 51 -27.37 -31.88 12.59
C GLY A 51 -27.40 -31.28 13.99
N GLY A 52 -26.33 -31.48 14.78
CA GLY A 52 -26.16 -30.86 16.09
C GLY A 52 -26.10 -29.33 16.01
N ILE A 53 -25.37 -28.79 15.03
CA ILE A 53 -25.31 -27.34 14.79
C ILE A 53 -26.68 -26.79 14.40
N VAL A 54 -27.44 -27.47 13.54
CA VAL A 54 -28.80 -27.05 13.16
C VAL A 54 -29.72 -27.03 14.37
N ALA A 55 -29.74 -28.10 15.18
CA ALA A 55 -30.57 -28.18 16.37
C ALA A 55 -30.24 -27.05 17.35
N TYR A 56 -28.94 -26.79 17.60
CA TYR A 56 -28.50 -25.69 18.43
C TYR A 56 -28.89 -24.32 17.85
N THR A 57 -28.77 -24.13 16.54
CA THR A 57 -29.14 -22.88 15.87
C THR A 57 -30.63 -22.59 16.01
N LEU A 58 -31.48 -23.60 15.84
CA LEU A 58 -32.93 -23.49 16.04
C LEU A 58 -33.27 -23.17 17.48
N LEU A 59 -32.62 -23.83 18.44
CA LEU A 59 -32.78 -23.53 19.87
C LEU A 59 -32.42 -22.06 20.15
N MET A 60 -31.26 -21.59 19.69
CA MET A 60 -30.83 -20.21 19.87
C MET A 60 -31.77 -19.21 19.16
N ALA A 61 -32.31 -19.56 18.00
CA ALA A 61 -33.29 -18.73 17.30
C ALA A 61 -34.59 -18.60 18.09
N VAL A 62 -35.11 -19.70 18.64
CA VAL A 62 -36.31 -19.68 19.50
C VAL A 62 -36.04 -18.87 20.77
N THR A 63 -34.89 -19.07 21.43
CA THR A 63 -34.47 -18.28 22.60
C THR A 63 -34.37 -16.80 22.27
N CYS A 64 -33.83 -16.43 21.10
CA CYS A 64 -33.75 -15.05 20.64
C CYS A 64 -35.14 -14.40 20.56
N VAL A 65 -36.09 -15.08 19.90
CA VAL A 65 -37.46 -14.58 19.77
C VAL A 65 -38.12 -14.44 21.14
N ALA A 66 -37.94 -15.42 22.03
CA ALA A 66 -38.47 -15.36 23.39
C ALA A 66 -37.90 -14.19 24.19
N VAL A 67 -36.58 -13.98 24.17
CA VAL A 67 -35.90 -12.87 24.87
C VAL A 67 -36.36 -11.52 24.35
N VAL A 68 -36.46 -11.35 23.03
CA VAL A 68 -36.89 -10.09 22.43
C VAL A 68 -38.38 -9.80 22.69
N ARG A 69 -39.25 -10.81 22.56
CA ARG A 69 -40.70 -10.62 22.67
C ARG A 69 -41.23 -10.62 24.10
N LEU A 70 -40.70 -11.49 24.96
CA LEU A 70 -41.18 -11.64 26.34
C LEU A 70 -40.41 -10.73 27.28
N CYS A 71 -39.09 -10.72 27.20
CA CYS A 71 -38.23 -10.01 28.16
C CYS A 71 -37.88 -8.58 27.70
N LYS A 72 -37.97 -8.27 26.40
CA LYS A 72 -37.59 -6.98 25.80
C LYS A 72 -36.14 -6.56 26.12
N VAL A 73 -35.27 -7.53 26.41
CA VAL A 73 -33.84 -7.31 26.69
C VAL A 73 -33.07 -7.37 25.38
N TRP A 74 -32.82 -6.20 24.79
CA TRP A 74 -32.16 -6.10 23.48
C TRP A 74 -30.65 -6.30 23.54
N ASP A 75 -30.00 -6.03 24.67
CA ASP A 75 -28.54 -6.18 24.78
C ASP A 75 -28.11 -7.65 24.64
N ASP A 76 -28.83 -8.57 25.30
CA ASP A 76 -28.61 -10.01 25.17
C ASP A 76 -29.03 -10.57 23.80
N ALA A 77 -30.09 -10.02 23.20
CA ALA A 77 -30.54 -10.46 21.89
C ALA A 77 -29.45 -10.29 20.81
N ARG A 78 -28.62 -9.25 20.93
CA ARG A 78 -27.54 -8.96 19.97
C ARG A 78 -26.53 -10.11 19.88
N SER A 79 -26.04 -10.60 21.01
CA SER A 79 -25.05 -11.68 21.04
C SER A 79 -25.65 -12.98 20.50
N ILE A 80 -26.92 -13.24 20.81
CA ILE A 80 -27.65 -14.41 20.27
C ILE A 80 -27.78 -14.34 18.74
N PHE A 81 -28.13 -13.18 18.16
CA PHE A 81 -28.17 -13.03 16.68
C PHE A 81 -26.81 -13.32 16.03
N LEU A 82 -25.73 -12.88 16.66
CA LEU A 82 -24.38 -13.11 16.18
C LEU A 82 -24.00 -14.60 16.25
N ILE A 83 -24.41 -15.29 17.32
CA ILE A 83 -24.21 -16.74 17.47
C ILE A 83 -24.97 -17.51 16.39
N VAL A 84 -26.22 -17.16 16.11
CA VAL A 84 -26.98 -17.78 15.01
C VAL A 84 -26.24 -17.63 13.68
N ALA A 85 -25.69 -16.45 13.39
CA ALA A 85 -24.88 -16.23 12.18
C ALA A 85 -23.59 -17.05 12.17
N ILE A 86 -22.89 -17.16 13.30
CA ILE A 86 -21.72 -18.03 13.46
C ILE A 86 -22.11 -19.49 13.19
N SER A 87 -23.23 -19.96 13.72
CA SER A 87 -23.70 -21.33 13.54
C SER A 87 -24.04 -21.64 12.09
N PHE A 88 -24.56 -20.69 11.30
CA PHE A 88 -24.76 -20.88 9.86
C PHE A 88 -23.44 -21.13 9.11
N VAL A 89 -22.39 -20.38 9.44
CA VAL A 89 -21.06 -20.60 8.82
C VAL A 89 -20.45 -21.90 9.31
N ALA A 90 -20.57 -22.21 10.61
CA ALA A 90 -20.09 -23.47 11.18
C ALA A 90 -20.77 -24.69 10.54
N PHE A 91 -22.06 -24.59 10.25
CA PHE A 91 -22.81 -25.63 9.53
C PHE A 91 -22.23 -25.88 8.13
N SER A 92 -21.89 -24.83 7.37
CA SER A 92 -21.21 -24.98 6.06
C SER A 92 -19.85 -25.69 6.21
N ILE A 93 -19.04 -25.31 7.21
CA ILE A 93 -17.74 -25.94 7.47
C ILE A 93 -17.89 -27.43 7.78
N GLY A 94 -18.90 -27.79 8.58
CA GLY A 94 -19.15 -29.17 9.00
C GLY A 94 -19.46 -30.15 7.88
N LEU A 95 -19.73 -29.65 6.68
CA LEU A 95 -20.09 -30.46 5.50
C LEU A 95 -18.96 -30.53 4.46
N ASP A 96 -17.79 -29.92 4.71
CA ASP A 96 -16.66 -29.91 3.77
C ASP A 96 -16.20 -31.32 3.39
N GLU A 97 -15.91 -32.15 4.39
CA GLU A 97 -15.42 -33.52 4.19
C GLU A 97 -16.45 -34.34 3.39
N LEU A 98 -17.74 -34.13 3.67
CA LEU A 98 -18.83 -34.78 2.94
C LEU A 98 -18.91 -34.35 1.47
N CYS A 99 -18.59 -33.08 1.16
CA CYS A 99 -18.57 -32.57 -0.21
C CYS A 99 -17.49 -33.25 -1.07
N VAL A 100 -16.40 -33.72 -0.45
CA VAL A 100 -15.31 -34.44 -1.14
C VAL A 100 -15.66 -35.92 -1.35
N VAL A 101 -16.26 -36.58 -0.35
CA VAL A 101 -16.51 -38.04 -0.40
C VAL A 101 -17.84 -38.40 -1.08
N HIS A 102 -18.92 -37.69 -0.76
CA HIS A 102 -20.28 -38.01 -1.23
C HIS A 102 -21.00 -36.76 -1.73
N TRP A 103 -20.56 -36.26 -2.89
CA TRP A 103 -21.03 -35.00 -3.46
C TRP A 103 -22.56 -34.91 -3.60
N ASN A 104 -23.25 -35.95 -4.10
CA ASN A 104 -24.71 -35.91 -4.29
C ASN A 104 -25.47 -35.70 -2.97
N SER A 105 -25.09 -36.42 -1.91
CA SER A 105 -25.71 -36.28 -0.58
C SER A 105 -25.36 -34.93 0.04
N ALA A 106 -24.10 -34.50 -0.08
CA ALA A 106 -23.66 -33.18 0.37
C ALA A 106 -24.43 -32.05 -0.30
N ALA A 107 -24.67 -32.16 -1.62
CA ALA A 107 -25.39 -31.16 -2.40
C ALA A 107 -26.81 -30.95 -1.89
N VAL A 108 -27.55 -32.04 -1.68
CA VAL A 108 -28.91 -31.99 -1.14
C VAL A 108 -28.92 -31.36 0.26
N ILE A 109 -27.99 -31.77 1.14
CA ILE A 109 -27.91 -31.25 2.52
C ILE A 109 -27.49 -29.77 2.53
N MET A 110 -26.56 -29.35 1.67
CA MET A 110 -26.12 -27.96 1.55
C MET A 110 -27.22 -27.05 1.04
N VAL A 111 -27.97 -27.47 0.01
CA VAL A 111 -29.10 -26.70 -0.52
C VAL A 111 -30.23 -26.63 0.50
N ALA A 112 -30.56 -27.74 1.16
CA ALA A 112 -31.55 -27.75 2.24
C ALA A 112 -31.12 -26.88 3.42
N GLY A 113 -29.85 -26.94 3.81
CA GLY A 113 -29.26 -26.11 4.85
C GLY A 113 -29.28 -24.63 4.50
N ALA A 114 -28.88 -24.26 3.28
CA ALA A 114 -28.97 -22.89 2.79
C ALA A 114 -30.41 -22.37 2.84
N ALA A 115 -31.39 -23.15 2.36
CA ALA A 115 -32.80 -22.80 2.45
C ALA A 115 -33.26 -22.63 3.91
N LEU A 116 -32.83 -23.53 4.80
CA LEU A 116 -33.10 -23.42 6.23
C LEU A 116 -32.51 -22.15 6.84
N THR A 117 -31.27 -21.77 6.50
CA THR A 117 -30.66 -20.53 7.00
C THR A 117 -31.44 -19.29 6.57
N VAL A 118 -31.95 -19.27 5.34
CA VAL A 118 -32.82 -18.19 4.84
C VAL A 118 -34.12 -18.16 5.62
N VAL A 119 -34.78 -19.32 5.80
CA VAL A 119 -36.04 -19.44 6.55
C VAL A 119 -35.86 -19.00 8.00
N VAL A 120 -34.80 -19.45 8.69
CA VAL A 120 -34.52 -19.08 10.08
C VAL A 120 -34.22 -17.59 10.19
N THR A 121 -33.38 -17.04 9.30
CA THR A 121 -33.08 -15.59 9.29
C THR A 121 -34.34 -14.76 9.07
N GLU A 122 -35.15 -15.12 8.07
CA GLU A 122 -36.40 -14.41 7.78
C GLU A 122 -37.41 -14.50 8.90
N SER A 123 -37.53 -15.70 9.50
CA SER A 123 -38.39 -15.92 10.65
C SER A 123 -37.94 -15.06 11.82
N LEU A 124 -36.64 -15.01 12.11
CA LEU A 124 -36.08 -14.15 13.16
C LEU A 124 -36.35 -12.67 12.89
N LEU A 125 -36.10 -12.18 11.68
CA LEU A 125 -36.34 -10.77 11.34
C LEU A 125 -37.83 -10.41 11.48
N ARG A 126 -38.73 -11.24 10.96
CA ARG A 126 -40.19 -11.03 11.03
C ARG A 126 -40.71 -11.16 12.46
N LEU A 127 -40.32 -12.20 13.16
CA LEU A 127 -40.73 -12.46 14.53
C LEU A 127 -40.16 -11.42 15.48
N CYS A 128 -38.97 -10.88 15.28
CA CYS A 128 -38.43 -9.79 16.12
C CYS A 128 -38.86 -8.39 15.64
N ARG A 129 -39.63 -8.28 14.54
CA ARG A 129 -40.06 -7.02 13.90
C ARG A 129 -38.88 -6.10 13.54
N LEU A 130 -37.74 -6.69 13.17
CA LEU A 130 -36.56 -5.96 12.75
C LEU A 130 -36.65 -5.62 11.27
N LYS A 131 -36.50 -4.34 10.95
CA LYS A 131 -36.41 -3.88 9.57
C LYS A 131 -34.94 -3.90 9.14
N PHE A 132 -34.56 -4.95 8.42
CA PHE A 132 -33.24 -5.05 7.82
C PHE A 132 -33.25 -4.46 6.41
N PRO A 133 -32.52 -3.35 6.13
CA PRO A 133 -32.56 -2.70 4.83
C PRO A 133 -32.12 -3.64 3.69
N SER A 134 -32.70 -3.46 2.51
CA SER A 134 -32.55 -4.39 1.38
C SER A 134 -31.10 -4.60 0.93
N TRP A 135 -30.26 -3.56 0.94
CA TRP A 135 -28.84 -3.68 0.56
C TRP A 135 -28.01 -4.47 1.57
N PHE A 136 -28.23 -4.25 2.87
CA PHE A 136 -27.61 -5.08 3.91
C PHE A 136 -28.10 -6.53 3.80
N ARG A 137 -29.40 -6.72 3.55
CA ARG A 137 -30.01 -8.04 3.35
C ARG A 137 -29.42 -8.78 2.15
N LEU A 138 -29.30 -8.11 1.01
CA LEU A 138 -28.72 -8.66 -0.20
C LEU A 138 -27.27 -9.09 0.02
N SER A 139 -26.42 -8.20 0.57
CA SER A 139 -25.02 -8.54 0.85
C SER A 139 -24.89 -9.71 1.84
N PHE A 140 -25.70 -9.72 2.91
CA PHE A 140 -25.70 -10.81 3.88
C PHE A 140 -26.06 -12.16 3.23
N TYR A 141 -27.09 -12.21 2.39
CA TYR A 141 -27.45 -13.45 1.68
C TYR A 141 -26.43 -13.84 0.62
N LEU A 142 -25.79 -12.89 -0.05
CA LEU A 142 -24.69 -13.19 -0.96
C LEU A 142 -23.50 -13.80 -0.21
N LEU A 143 -23.14 -13.27 0.96
CA LEU A 143 -22.11 -13.86 1.80
C LEU A 143 -22.46 -15.29 2.20
N LEU A 144 -23.68 -15.53 2.71
CA LEU A 144 -24.14 -16.88 3.02
C LEU A 144 -24.13 -17.79 1.79
N ALA A 145 -24.60 -17.30 0.64
CA ALA A 145 -24.58 -18.06 -0.60
C ALA A 145 -23.15 -18.49 -0.98
N VAL A 146 -22.15 -17.61 -0.82
CA VAL A 146 -20.74 -17.98 -1.03
C VAL A 146 -20.28 -19.05 -0.05
N PHE A 147 -20.62 -18.95 1.25
CA PHE A 147 -20.29 -19.98 2.23
C PHE A 147 -20.86 -21.36 1.88
N PHE A 148 -22.06 -21.44 1.31
CA PHE A 148 -22.68 -22.71 0.93
C PHE A 148 -22.27 -23.21 -0.46
N ALA A 149 -22.12 -22.30 -1.42
CA ALA A 149 -21.84 -22.66 -2.81
C ALA A 149 -20.39 -23.07 -3.03
N THR A 150 -19.42 -22.41 -2.37
CA THR A 150 -18.00 -22.70 -2.58
C THR A 150 -17.62 -24.16 -2.27
N PRO A 151 -17.92 -24.73 -1.09
CA PRO A 151 -17.57 -26.13 -0.81
C PRO A 151 -18.26 -27.12 -1.77
N LEU A 152 -19.46 -26.80 -2.27
CA LEU A 152 -20.15 -27.61 -3.29
C LEU A 152 -19.39 -27.64 -4.62
N VAL A 153 -18.96 -26.45 -5.09
CA VAL A 153 -18.23 -26.29 -6.36
C VAL A 153 -16.84 -26.92 -6.25
N LEU A 154 -16.13 -26.66 -5.14
CA LEU A 154 -14.80 -27.22 -4.93
C LEU A 154 -14.83 -28.73 -4.68
N GLY A 155 -15.81 -29.24 -3.93
CA GLY A 155 -16.00 -30.68 -3.75
C GLY A 155 -16.22 -31.40 -5.08
N ARG A 156 -16.99 -30.79 -5.99
CA ARG A 156 -17.16 -31.30 -7.36
C ARG A 156 -15.85 -31.28 -8.14
N ALA A 157 -15.14 -30.15 -8.13
CA ALA A 157 -13.87 -30.00 -8.83
C ALA A 157 -12.82 -31.03 -8.36
N VAL A 158 -12.79 -31.31 -7.05
CA VAL A 158 -11.93 -32.36 -6.48
C VAL A 158 -12.37 -33.75 -6.94
N ALA A 159 -13.67 -34.05 -6.95
CA ALA A 159 -14.20 -35.33 -7.40
C ALA A 159 -13.96 -35.57 -8.91
N GLU A 160 -14.03 -34.53 -9.74
CA GLU A 160 -13.80 -34.57 -11.19
C GLU A 160 -12.30 -34.46 -11.56
N GLY A 161 -11.41 -34.19 -10.59
CA GLY A 161 -9.97 -34.08 -10.82
C GLY A 161 -9.53 -32.77 -11.49
N GLU A 162 -10.33 -31.72 -11.41
CA GLU A 162 -10.02 -30.41 -11.99
C GLU A 162 -9.01 -29.64 -11.13
N ALA A 163 -7.72 -29.79 -11.45
CA ALA A 163 -6.62 -29.17 -10.72
C ALA A 163 -6.71 -27.63 -10.67
N GLY A 164 -7.17 -26.99 -11.76
CA GLY A 164 -7.22 -25.52 -11.86
C GLY A 164 -8.15 -24.87 -10.83
N LEU A 165 -9.41 -25.31 -10.77
CA LEU A 165 -10.39 -24.78 -9.82
C LEU A 165 -10.03 -25.13 -8.36
N THR A 166 -9.48 -26.31 -8.14
CA THR A 166 -9.05 -26.76 -6.81
C THR A 166 -7.92 -25.86 -6.28
N ASN A 167 -6.94 -25.54 -7.13
CA ASN A 167 -5.79 -24.70 -6.77
C ASN A 167 -6.20 -23.24 -6.50
N TRP A 168 -7.10 -22.69 -7.32
CA TRP A 168 -7.56 -21.31 -7.19
C TRP A 168 -8.71 -21.14 -6.18
N GLY A 169 -9.30 -22.23 -5.70
CA GLY A 169 -10.55 -22.24 -4.94
C GLY A 169 -10.55 -21.34 -3.71
N ALA A 170 -9.48 -21.37 -2.91
CA ALA A 170 -9.37 -20.52 -1.71
C ALA A 170 -9.26 -19.02 -2.06
N MET A 171 -8.55 -18.67 -3.14
CA MET A 171 -8.46 -17.29 -3.62
C MET A 171 -9.80 -16.82 -4.21
N LEU A 172 -10.45 -17.67 -5.02
CA LEU A 172 -11.77 -17.40 -5.61
C LEU A 172 -12.84 -17.20 -4.54
N PHE A 173 -12.79 -17.98 -3.44
CA PHE A 173 -13.64 -17.76 -2.27
C PHE A 173 -13.48 -16.35 -1.71
N SER A 174 -12.25 -15.92 -1.44
CA SER A 174 -11.96 -14.59 -0.92
C SER A 174 -12.39 -13.47 -1.87
N ILE A 175 -12.23 -13.67 -3.20
CA ILE A 175 -12.73 -12.74 -4.23
C ILE A 175 -14.26 -12.68 -4.22
N ALA A 176 -14.95 -13.83 -4.09
CA ALA A 176 -16.41 -13.88 -4.03
C ALA A 176 -16.95 -13.21 -2.75
N ILE A 177 -16.30 -13.41 -1.61
CA ILE A 177 -16.61 -12.70 -0.36
C ILE A 177 -16.39 -11.20 -0.53
N ALA A 178 -15.26 -10.79 -1.11
CA ALA A 178 -14.97 -9.39 -1.38
C ALA A 178 -16.05 -8.74 -2.26
N ALA A 179 -16.46 -9.41 -3.34
CA ALA A 179 -17.55 -8.95 -4.20
C ALA A 179 -18.88 -8.81 -3.44
N ALA A 180 -19.24 -9.79 -2.60
CA ALA A 180 -20.43 -9.75 -1.77
C ALA A 180 -20.39 -8.60 -0.74
N LEU A 181 -19.21 -8.26 -0.21
CA LEU A 181 -19.01 -7.11 0.67
C LEU A 181 -19.15 -5.79 -0.09
N LEU A 182 -18.63 -5.67 -1.32
CA LEU A 182 -18.75 -4.43 -2.11
C LEU A 182 -20.21 -4.08 -2.46
N VAL A 183 -21.14 -5.04 -2.41
CA VAL A 183 -22.59 -4.77 -2.50
C VAL A 183 -23.10 -3.89 -1.35
N LEU A 184 -22.35 -3.75 -0.25
CA LEU A 184 -22.66 -2.85 0.86
C LEU A 184 -22.42 -1.38 0.56
N ILE A 185 -21.70 -1.03 -0.52
CA ILE A 185 -21.36 0.37 -0.84
C ILE A 185 -22.58 1.30 -0.79
N PRO A 186 -23.73 0.99 -1.43
CA PRO A 186 -24.90 1.86 -1.39
C PRO A 186 -25.49 2.02 0.02
N ALA A 187 -25.39 0.98 0.85
CA ALA A 187 -25.91 0.99 2.22
C ALA A 187 -25.04 1.84 3.13
N VAL A 188 -23.72 1.66 3.04
CA VAL A 188 -22.73 2.37 3.84
C VAL A 188 -22.74 3.87 3.57
N ARG A 189 -22.95 4.28 2.31
CA ARG A 189 -23.09 5.69 1.92
C ARG A 189 -24.27 6.40 2.57
N ARG A 190 -25.40 5.71 2.70
CA ARG A 190 -26.61 6.26 3.35
C ARG A 190 -26.49 6.25 4.88
N GLY A 191 -25.63 5.38 5.42
CA GLY A 191 -25.23 5.39 6.83
C GLY A 191 -26.42 5.33 7.79
N ALA A 192 -26.43 6.25 8.75
CA ALA A 192 -27.43 6.29 9.82
C ALA A 192 -28.87 6.47 9.30
N GLU A 193 -29.09 7.24 8.22
CA GLU A 193 -30.43 7.51 7.68
C GLU A 193 -31.17 6.23 7.28
N LEU A 194 -30.46 5.24 6.75
CA LEU A 194 -31.04 3.96 6.33
C LEU A 194 -31.50 3.09 7.52
N VAL A 195 -31.07 3.42 8.74
CA VAL A 195 -31.18 2.56 9.93
C VAL A 195 -31.99 3.21 11.06
N GLN A 196 -32.44 4.47 10.90
CA GLN A 196 -33.17 5.22 11.93
C GLN A 196 -34.43 4.51 12.43
N ASP A 197 -35.18 3.85 11.54
CA ASP A 197 -36.45 3.16 11.88
C ASP A 197 -36.33 1.63 11.87
N ASN A 198 -35.20 1.07 12.33
CA ASN A 198 -34.90 -0.36 12.25
C ASN A 198 -35.73 -1.26 13.21
N GLY A 199 -36.46 -0.67 14.16
CA GLY A 199 -37.26 -1.41 15.15
C GLY A 199 -36.47 -1.96 16.34
N SER A 200 -35.21 -1.54 16.52
CA SER A 200 -34.32 -1.91 17.62
C SER A 200 -33.72 -0.66 18.29
N PRO A 201 -33.24 -0.74 19.55
CA PRO A 201 -32.58 0.39 20.20
C PRO A 201 -31.13 0.63 19.71
N TRP A 202 -30.61 -0.21 18.81
CA TRP A 202 -29.22 -0.13 18.38
C TRP A 202 -29.01 0.94 17.31
N SER A 203 -28.07 1.85 17.57
CA SER A 203 -27.71 2.92 16.66
C SER A 203 -26.63 2.50 15.66
N TRP A 204 -26.56 3.22 14.54
CA TRP A 204 -25.39 3.22 13.66
C TRP A 204 -24.15 3.74 14.43
N PRO A 205 -22.95 3.17 14.28
CA PRO A 205 -22.56 2.09 13.35
C PRO A 205 -22.77 0.66 13.90
N LEU A 206 -23.11 0.48 15.18
CA LEU A 206 -23.14 -0.84 15.83
C LEU A 206 -24.11 -1.82 15.18
N TYR A 207 -25.29 -1.35 14.78
CA TYR A 207 -26.21 -2.10 13.92
C TYR A 207 -26.27 -1.45 12.53
N PRO A 208 -26.17 -2.24 11.43
CA PRO A 208 -25.96 -3.70 11.36
C PRO A 208 -24.49 -4.13 11.23
N ILE A 209 -23.51 -3.23 11.33
CA ILE A 209 -22.11 -3.53 10.96
C ILE A 209 -21.50 -4.65 11.80
N SER A 210 -21.87 -4.82 13.08
CA SER A 210 -21.29 -5.90 13.90
C SER A 210 -21.55 -7.31 13.35
N LEU A 211 -22.69 -7.52 12.67
CA LEU A 211 -22.96 -8.77 11.99
C LEU A 211 -21.95 -9.01 10.86
N PHE A 212 -21.71 -7.99 10.04
CA PHE A 212 -20.75 -8.08 8.94
C PHE A 212 -19.32 -8.25 9.44
N VAL A 213 -18.92 -7.56 10.51
CA VAL A 213 -17.59 -7.75 11.12
C VAL A 213 -17.36 -9.21 11.51
N ILE A 214 -18.33 -9.83 12.19
CA ILE A 214 -18.23 -11.25 12.57
C ILE A 214 -18.22 -12.15 11.36
N VAL A 215 -19.10 -11.93 10.38
CA VAL A 215 -19.13 -12.74 9.15
C VAL A 215 -17.83 -12.60 8.36
N VAL A 216 -17.20 -11.42 8.33
CA VAL A 216 -15.89 -11.19 7.70
C VAL A 216 -14.77 -11.92 8.44
N VAL A 217 -14.75 -11.87 9.78
CA VAL A 217 -13.78 -12.65 10.58
C VAL A 217 -13.96 -14.14 10.32
N LEU A 218 -15.20 -14.63 10.28
CA LEU A 218 -15.49 -16.01 9.92
C LEU A 218 -15.08 -16.33 8.48
N ALA A 219 -15.25 -15.40 7.54
CA ALA A 219 -14.79 -15.57 6.16
C ALA A 219 -13.25 -15.68 6.09
N ALA A 220 -12.53 -14.89 6.88
CA ALA A 220 -11.07 -14.96 6.98
C ALA A 220 -10.58 -16.31 7.56
N ILE A 221 -11.27 -16.83 8.58
CA ILE A 221 -11.01 -18.17 9.10
C ILE A 221 -11.37 -19.23 8.04
N ARG A 222 -12.49 -19.03 7.35
CA ARG A 222 -13.02 -19.94 6.33
C ARG A 222 -12.11 -20.04 5.11
N SER A 223 -11.48 -18.95 4.66
CA SER A 223 -10.56 -19.00 3.52
C SER A 223 -9.38 -19.93 3.81
N HIS A 224 -8.92 -19.97 5.06
CA HIS A 224 -7.90 -20.93 5.49
C HIS A 224 -8.47 -22.36 5.61
N ALA A 225 -9.68 -22.52 6.15
CA ALA A 225 -10.33 -23.83 6.23
C ALA A 225 -10.60 -24.44 4.85
N ILE A 226 -11.03 -23.66 3.85
CA ILE A 226 -11.22 -24.13 2.47
C ILE A 226 -9.89 -24.62 1.88
N TRP A 227 -8.81 -23.89 2.13
CA TRP A 227 -7.48 -24.32 1.74
C TRP A 227 -7.09 -25.65 2.42
N MET A 228 -7.37 -25.81 3.72
CA MET A 228 -7.11 -27.08 4.42
C MET A 228 -7.98 -28.24 3.92
N SER A 229 -9.26 -28.02 3.65
CA SER A 229 -10.22 -29.06 3.27
C SER A 229 -10.08 -29.50 1.81
N PHE A 230 -9.78 -28.58 0.90
CA PHE A 230 -9.81 -28.82 -0.55
C PHE A 230 -8.45 -28.58 -1.25
N GLY A 231 -7.52 -27.84 -0.64
CA GLY A 231 -6.32 -27.33 -1.29
C GLY A 231 -5.19 -28.33 -1.50
N PHE A 232 -4.93 -29.24 -0.55
CA PHE A 232 -4.02 -30.38 -0.73
C PHE A 232 -4.07 -31.33 0.48
N ILE A 233 -4.25 -32.63 0.26
CA ILE A 233 -4.21 -33.65 1.33
C ILE A 233 -2.75 -34.01 1.62
N GLY A 234 -2.27 -33.78 2.84
CA GLY A 234 -1.01 -34.35 3.35
C GLY A 234 0.21 -33.43 3.46
N ALA A 235 0.09 -32.12 3.22
CA ALA A 235 1.17 -31.14 3.48
C ALA A 235 0.91 -30.33 4.76
N PRO A 236 1.95 -29.90 5.50
CA PRO A 236 1.77 -29.00 6.64
C PRO A 236 1.19 -27.67 6.16
N VAL A 237 -0.03 -27.37 6.59
CA VAL A 237 -0.76 -26.19 6.13
C VAL A 237 -0.39 -24.98 6.97
N GLN A 238 0.25 -23.99 6.33
CA GLN A 238 0.52 -22.69 6.94
C GLN A 238 -0.57 -21.69 6.51
N PHE A 239 -0.83 -20.72 7.38
CA PHE A 239 -1.73 -19.62 7.06
C PHE A 239 -1.06 -18.66 6.07
N GLU A 240 -1.75 -18.37 4.96
CA GLU A 240 -1.25 -17.51 3.90
C GLU A 240 -1.99 -16.17 3.90
N PRO A 241 -1.34 -15.06 4.31
CA PRO A 241 -1.96 -13.74 4.38
C PRO A 241 -2.51 -13.26 3.03
N LEU A 242 -1.96 -13.76 1.92
CA LEU A 242 -2.42 -13.48 0.57
C LEU A 242 -3.91 -13.80 0.37
N LEU A 243 -4.43 -14.83 1.04
CA LEU A 243 -5.85 -15.22 0.94
C LEU A 243 -6.78 -14.15 1.52
N LEU A 244 -6.32 -13.32 2.46
CA LEU A 244 -7.12 -12.24 3.04
C LEU A 244 -7.14 -10.98 2.17
N LEU A 245 -6.27 -10.89 1.17
CA LEU A 245 -6.04 -9.67 0.41
C LEU A 245 -7.31 -9.13 -0.28
N PRO A 246 -8.14 -9.94 -0.97
CA PRO A 246 -9.37 -9.45 -1.58
C PRO A 246 -10.38 -8.93 -0.54
N ILE A 247 -10.50 -9.63 0.60
CA ILE A 247 -11.40 -9.25 1.69
C ILE A 247 -10.92 -7.92 2.31
N GLY A 248 -9.62 -7.80 2.59
CA GLY A 248 -9.00 -6.57 3.07
C GLY A 248 -9.20 -5.39 2.12
N PHE A 249 -9.02 -5.60 0.82
CA PHE A 249 -9.30 -4.59 -0.21
C PHE A 249 -10.75 -4.10 -0.15
N ALA A 250 -11.72 -5.02 -0.08
CA ALA A 250 -13.13 -4.66 0.01
C ALA A 250 -13.44 -3.86 1.28
N ILE A 251 -12.86 -4.24 2.43
CA ILE A 251 -13.03 -3.50 3.70
C ILE A 251 -12.48 -2.07 3.56
N LEU A 252 -11.29 -1.89 2.98
CA LEU A 252 -10.70 -0.57 2.78
C LEU A 252 -11.56 0.30 1.87
N VAL A 253 -12.11 -0.28 0.79
CA VAL A 253 -13.05 0.42 -0.09
C VAL A 253 -14.31 0.82 0.67
N LEU A 254 -14.87 -0.06 1.51
CA LEU A 254 -16.05 0.27 2.32
C LEU A 254 -15.74 1.39 3.33
N LEU A 255 -14.60 1.34 4.02
CA LEU A 255 -14.16 2.38 4.96
C LEU A 255 -13.98 3.74 4.29
N LEU A 256 -13.42 3.74 3.08
CA LEU A 256 -13.30 4.93 2.25
C LEU A 256 -14.68 5.54 1.94
N GLU A 257 -15.65 4.70 1.59
CA GLU A 257 -17.01 5.09 1.20
C GLU A 257 -17.89 5.58 2.37
N VAL A 258 -17.54 5.27 3.62
CA VAL A 258 -18.27 5.78 4.81
C VAL A 258 -18.22 7.31 4.89
N ASP A 259 -17.06 7.89 4.59
CA ASP A 259 -16.78 9.31 4.83
C ASP A 259 -16.35 10.09 3.58
N ALA A 260 -16.34 9.48 2.40
CA ALA A 260 -15.87 10.10 1.15
C ALA A 260 -16.50 11.49 0.85
N HIS A 261 -17.70 11.76 1.37
CA HIS A 261 -18.43 13.01 1.16
C HIS A 261 -18.53 13.91 2.40
N LYS A 262 -17.96 13.51 3.54
CA LYS A 262 -18.04 14.28 4.80
C LYS A 262 -16.91 15.31 4.88
N LYS A 263 -17.16 16.40 5.61
CA LYS A 263 -16.16 17.47 5.83
C LYS A 263 -14.95 17.01 6.66
N SER A 264 -15.09 15.98 7.49
CA SER A 264 -14.03 15.39 8.32
C SER A 264 -13.87 13.90 7.99
N PRO A 265 -12.97 13.53 7.05
CA PRO A 265 -12.94 12.20 6.48
C PRO A 265 -12.08 11.20 7.28
N THR A 266 -12.34 11.04 8.57
CA THR A 266 -11.50 10.23 9.47
C THR A 266 -11.39 8.76 9.03
N CYS A 267 -12.49 8.12 8.61
CA CYS A 267 -12.44 6.73 8.15
C CYS A 267 -11.72 6.59 6.80
N ALA A 268 -11.84 7.59 5.92
CA ALA A 268 -11.14 7.59 4.64
C ALA A 268 -9.63 7.80 4.83
N GLU A 269 -9.22 8.70 5.73
CA GLU A 269 -7.81 8.86 6.11
C GLU A 269 -7.25 7.57 6.72
N LEU A 270 -7.98 6.94 7.64
CA LEU A 270 -7.59 5.65 8.21
C LEU A 270 -7.46 4.57 7.11
N ALA A 271 -8.37 4.53 6.14
CA ALA A 271 -8.30 3.60 5.01
C ALA A 271 -7.07 3.86 4.13
N MET A 272 -6.72 5.13 3.90
CA MET A 272 -5.51 5.52 3.17
C MET A 272 -4.24 5.09 3.90
N PHE A 273 -4.15 5.28 5.21
CA PHE A 273 -2.98 4.88 6.01
C PHE A 273 -2.87 3.36 6.21
N SER A 274 -3.99 2.63 6.18
CA SER A 274 -4.01 1.17 6.33
C SER A 274 -3.82 0.42 5.02
N ALA A 275 -4.01 1.05 3.85
CA ALA A 275 -3.80 0.41 2.55
C ALA A 275 -2.42 -0.24 2.36
N PRO A 276 -1.29 0.33 2.82
CA PRO A 276 0.02 -0.33 2.74
C PRO A 276 0.11 -1.65 3.52
N LEU A 277 -0.77 -1.90 4.50
CA LEU A 277 -0.82 -3.20 5.21
C LEU A 277 -1.19 -4.35 4.27
N MET A 278 -1.81 -4.07 3.12
CA MET A 278 -2.03 -5.06 2.07
C MET A 278 -0.72 -5.67 1.54
N LEU A 279 0.41 -4.96 1.65
CA LEU A 279 1.72 -5.50 1.30
C LEU A 279 2.16 -6.64 2.23
N LEU A 280 1.59 -6.77 3.43
CA LEU A 280 1.78 -7.95 4.27
C LEU A 280 1.23 -9.22 3.62
N GLY A 281 0.35 -9.10 2.62
CA GLY A 281 -0.11 -10.21 1.78
C GLY A 281 1.02 -10.87 0.99
N SER A 282 2.14 -10.19 0.73
CA SER A 282 3.32 -10.80 0.12
C SER A 282 4.27 -11.45 1.13
N TRP A 283 3.97 -11.33 2.42
CA TRP A 283 4.75 -12.00 3.45
C TRP A 283 4.31 -13.46 3.54
N SER A 284 5.18 -14.36 3.08
CA SER A 284 5.01 -15.79 3.28
C SER A 284 6.02 -16.27 4.32
N PRO A 285 5.58 -16.77 5.50
CA PRO A 285 6.44 -17.28 6.56
C PRO A 285 7.04 -18.66 6.22
N GLY A 286 7.76 -18.77 5.10
CA GLY A 286 8.40 -20.00 4.68
C GLY A 286 8.95 -19.86 3.28
N ARG A 287 10.16 -20.38 3.01
CA ARG A 287 10.74 -20.40 1.66
C ARG A 287 9.98 -21.31 0.67
N THR A 288 8.93 -21.99 1.15
CA THR A 288 8.17 -23.00 0.41
C THR A 288 6.68 -22.91 0.77
N SER A 289 6.06 -21.77 0.53
CA SER A 289 4.60 -21.70 0.47
C SER A 289 4.13 -22.45 -0.78
N HIS A 290 3.76 -23.70 -0.58
CA HIS A 290 3.28 -24.61 -1.63
C HIS A 290 1.81 -24.35 -1.97
N LEU A 291 1.42 -23.09 -2.17
CA LEU A 291 0.14 -22.80 -2.82
C LEU A 291 0.33 -23.04 -4.32
N PRO A 292 -0.34 -24.04 -4.93
CA PRO A 292 -0.12 -24.40 -6.32
C PRO A 292 -0.44 -23.24 -7.28
N PHE A 293 -1.37 -22.36 -6.90
CA PHE A 293 -1.71 -21.19 -7.71
C PHE A 293 -0.64 -20.09 -7.70
N LEU A 294 0.37 -20.14 -6.81
CA LEU A 294 1.43 -19.12 -6.78
C LEU A 294 2.31 -19.15 -8.03
N SER A 295 2.48 -20.30 -8.68
CA SER A 295 3.15 -20.37 -9.98
C SER A 295 2.33 -19.60 -11.01
N ASP A 296 1.03 -19.87 -11.08
CA ASP A 296 0.11 -19.22 -12.02
C ASP A 296 0.05 -17.70 -11.76
N LEU A 297 0.04 -17.30 -10.48
CA LEU A 297 0.06 -15.90 -10.07
C LEU A 297 1.39 -15.22 -10.44
N ARG A 298 2.51 -15.93 -10.33
CA ARG A 298 3.82 -15.44 -10.75
C ARG A 298 3.89 -15.26 -12.27
N ASP A 299 3.28 -16.17 -13.02
CA ASP A 299 3.23 -16.06 -14.48
C ASP A 299 2.32 -14.90 -14.93
N ALA A 300 1.20 -14.68 -14.24
CA ALA A 300 0.25 -13.62 -14.56
C ALA A 300 0.68 -12.21 -14.08
N PHE A 301 1.24 -12.10 -12.87
CA PHE A 301 1.54 -10.82 -12.20
C PHE A 301 3.03 -10.58 -11.91
N GLY A 302 3.90 -11.55 -12.20
CA GLY A 302 5.35 -11.46 -12.01
C GLY A 302 5.80 -11.86 -10.61
N SER A 303 5.10 -11.41 -9.56
CA SER A 303 5.29 -11.86 -8.17
C SER A 303 4.09 -11.53 -7.29
N THR A 304 4.00 -12.19 -6.14
CA THR A 304 3.03 -11.84 -5.09
C THR A 304 3.19 -10.40 -4.61
N GLY A 305 4.44 -9.92 -4.51
CA GLY A 305 4.74 -8.53 -4.16
C GLY A 305 4.16 -7.55 -5.18
N THR A 306 4.40 -7.80 -6.47
CA THR A 306 3.82 -6.99 -7.56
C THR A 306 2.30 -6.98 -7.49
N PHE A 307 1.66 -8.14 -7.29
CA PHE A 307 0.21 -8.25 -7.17
C PHE A 307 -0.34 -7.38 -6.01
N CYS A 308 0.26 -7.46 -4.83
CA CYS A 308 -0.13 -6.60 -3.70
C CYS A 308 0.06 -5.11 -4.01
N MET A 309 1.17 -4.72 -4.64
CA MET A 309 1.41 -3.32 -4.99
C MET A 309 0.43 -2.81 -6.05
N VAL A 310 0.05 -3.64 -7.04
CA VAL A 310 -0.98 -3.30 -8.04
C VAL A 310 -2.33 -3.07 -7.36
N LEU A 311 -2.72 -3.92 -6.40
CA LEU A 311 -3.96 -3.72 -5.65
C LEU A 311 -3.94 -2.44 -4.81
N VAL A 312 -2.82 -2.11 -4.18
CA VAL A 312 -2.65 -0.83 -3.46
C VAL A 312 -2.75 0.36 -4.43
N ALA A 313 -2.14 0.27 -5.60
CA ALA A 313 -2.24 1.30 -6.63
C ALA A 313 -3.68 1.46 -7.15
N LEU A 314 -4.40 0.35 -7.35
CA LEU A 314 -5.83 0.37 -7.73
C LEU A 314 -6.69 0.99 -6.65
N PHE A 315 -6.43 0.67 -5.37
CA PHE A 315 -7.13 1.30 -4.24
C PHE A 315 -6.91 2.82 -4.22
N TYR A 316 -5.66 3.28 -4.34
CA TYR A 316 -5.38 4.72 -4.40
C TYR A 316 -5.94 5.38 -5.65
N GLY A 317 -5.92 4.71 -6.80
CA GLY A 317 -6.59 5.18 -8.02
C GLY A 317 -8.10 5.36 -7.79
N TYR A 318 -8.75 4.41 -7.12
CA TYR A 318 -10.15 4.52 -6.72
C TYR A 318 -10.39 5.69 -5.75
N ALA A 319 -9.51 5.88 -4.77
CA ALA A 319 -9.56 7.02 -3.84
C ALA A 319 -9.37 8.37 -4.56
N CYS A 320 -8.55 8.42 -5.60
CA CYS A 320 -8.40 9.60 -6.47
C CYS A 320 -9.69 9.91 -7.21
N LEU A 321 -10.39 8.90 -7.76
CA LEU A 321 -11.69 9.07 -8.41
C LEU A 321 -12.74 9.62 -7.43
N ARG A 322 -12.64 9.26 -6.16
CA ARG A 322 -13.48 9.78 -5.06
C ARG A 322 -13.02 11.13 -4.51
N ARG A 323 -11.96 11.73 -5.06
CA ARG A 323 -11.40 13.05 -4.67
C ARG A 323 -11.00 13.13 -3.20
N VAL A 324 -10.54 12.03 -2.61
CA VAL A 324 -10.06 11.97 -1.24
C VAL A 324 -8.74 12.76 -1.13
N PRO A 325 -8.56 13.61 -0.10
CA PRO A 325 -7.29 14.32 0.09
C PRO A 325 -6.12 13.34 0.21
N LEU A 326 -4.93 13.75 -0.23
CA LEU A 326 -3.70 12.92 -0.25
C LEU A 326 -3.71 11.71 -1.21
N ALA A 327 -4.86 11.29 -1.76
CA ALA A 327 -4.94 10.12 -2.64
C ALA A 327 -4.01 10.20 -3.86
N ASN A 328 -3.91 11.38 -4.49
CA ASN A 328 -3.02 11.59 -5.63
C ASN A 328 -1.55 11.32 -5.26
N ARG A 329 -1.11 11.80 -4.09
CA ARG A 329 0.28 11.61 -3.62
C ARG A 329 0.54 10.14 -3.31
N ALA A 330 -0.41 9.45 -2.69
CA ALA A 330 -0.31 8.04 -2.38
C ALA A 330 -0.29 7.16 -3.65
N ALA A 331 -1.10 7.50 -4.67
CA ALA A 331 -1.11 6.82 -5.96
C ALA A 331 0.25 6.95 -6.69
N ILE A 332 0.84 8.15 -6.68
CA ILE A 332 2.19 8.40 -7.22
C ILE A 332 3.21 7.54 -6.49
N ALA A 333 3.18 7.51 -5.15
CA ALA A 333 4.08 6.69 -4.35
C ALA A 333 3.93 5.19 -4.65
N ALA A 334 2.70 4.69 -4.80
CA ALA A 334 2.44 3.30 -5.16
C ALA A 334 2.98 2.93 -6.55
N LEU A 335 2.80 3.80 -7.56
CA LEU A 335 3.38 3.59 -8.88
C LEU A 335 4.91 3.57 -8.86
N MET A 336 5.53 4.44 -8.05
CA MET A 336 6.98 4.43 -7.85
C MET A 336 7.46 3.15 -7.16
N MET A 337 6.71 2.63 -6.18
CA MET A 337 7.01 1.34 -5.56
C MET A 337 6.92 0.18 -6.56
N ILE A 338 5.87 0.14 -7.38
CA ILE A 338 5.74 -0.87 -8.45
C ILE A 338 6.92 -0.77 -9.41
N SER A 339 7.32 0.44 -9.80
CA SER A 339 8.46 0.64 -10.69
C SER A 339 9.77 0.12 -10.09
N GLY A 340 10.04 0.45 -8.83
CA GLY A 340 11.32 0.14 -8.17
C GLY A 340 11.44 -1.31 -7.70
N PHE A 341 10.35 -1.89 -7.20
CA PHE A 341 10.36 -3.20 -6.53
C PHE A 341 9.51 -4.27 -7.23
N GLY A 342 8.59 -3.88 -8.11
CA GLY A 342 7.74 -4.80 -8.84
C GLY A 342 8.50 -5.58 -9.90
N THR A 343 8.21 -6.88 -10.00
CA THR A 343 8.59 -7.73 -11.12
C THR A 343 7.50 -7.69 -12.17
N VAL A 344 7.86 -7.41 -13.42
CA VAL A 344 6.92 -7.39 -14.54
C VAL A 344 6.66 -8.84 -14.99
N PRO A 345 5.39 -9.24 -15.21
CA PRO A 345 5.10 -10.59 -15.67
C PRO A 345 5.68 -10.84 -17.08
N PRO A 346 6.12 -12.07 -17.40
CA PRO A 346 6.70 -12.41 -18.71
C PRO A 346 5.79 -12.05 -19.89
N ALA A 347 4.48 -12.24 -19.73
CA ALA A 347 3.49 -11.88 -20.75
C ALA A 347 3.48 -10.36 -21.05
N ALA A 348 3.62 -9.52 -20.03
CA ALA A 348 3.70 -8.07 -20.22
C ALA A 348 5.05 -7.64 -20.80
N GLU A 349 6.14 -8.29 -20.40
CA GLU A 349 7.46 -8.06 -21.01
C GLU A 349 7.48 -8.39 -22.50
N ALA A 350 6.75 -9.44 -22.93
CA ALA A 350 6.61 -9.82 -24.34
C ALA A 350 5.92 -8.72 -25.19
N VAL A 351 5.02 -7.95 -24.60
CA VAL A 351 4.36 -6.78 -25.22
C VAL A 351 5.24 -5.52 -25.13
N GLY A 352 6.41 -5.60 -24.49
CA GLY A 352 7.35 -4.49 -24.33
C GLY A 352 7.10 -3.64 -23.08
N VAL A 353 6.25 -4.08 -22.16
CA VAL A 353 6.05 -3.38 -20.88
C VAL A 353 7.31 -3.53 -20.03
N ARG A 354 7.82 -2.40 -19.52
CA ARG A 354 9.02 -2.33 -18.67
C ARG A 354 8.70 -1.59 -17.38
N SER A 355 9.43 -1.88 -16.30
CA SER A 355 9.18 -1.29 -14.98
C SER A 355 9.26 0.25 -14.96
N TRP A 356 10.12 0.86 -15.77
CA TRP A 356 10.26 2.32 -15.86
C TRP A 356 8.99 3.01 -16.40
N MET A 357 8.11 2.30 -17.11
CA MET A 357 6.87 2.86 -17.64
C MET A 357 5.89 3.25 -16.51
N PHE A 358 5.93 2.57 -15.37
CA PHE A 358 5.14 2.94 -14.18
C PHE A 358 5.64 4.24 -13.55
N ALA A 359 6.96 4.45 -13.49
CA ALA A 359 7.54 5.72 -13.05
C ALA A 359 7.25 6.86 -14.05
N LEU A 360 7.22 6.57 -15.36
CA LEU A 360 6.78 7.53 -16.37
C LEU A 360 5.32 7.94 -16.16
N LEU A 361 4.43 6.99 -15.87
CA LEU A 361 3.03 7.29 -15.55
C LEU A 361 2.92 8.16 -14.29
N ALA A 362 3.70 7.85 -13.24
CA ALA A 362 3.78 8.67 -12.03
C ALA A 362 4.27 10.10 -12.35
N SER A 363 5.32 10.23 -13.17
CA SER A 363 5.83 11.51 -13.67
C SER A 363 4.75 12.31 -14.42
N ALA A 364 3.99 11.67 -15.30
CA ALA A 364 2.91 12.31 -16.04
C ALA A 364 1.78 12.82 -15.14
N ILE A 365 1.39 12.04 -14.12
CA ILE A 365 0.38 12.46 -13.13
C ILE A 365 0.89 13.69 -12.36
N VAL A 366 2.14 13.67 -11.90
CA VAL A 366 2.73 14.82 -11.17
C VAL A 366 2.83 16.04 -12.08
N LEU A 367 3.17 15.88 -13.36
CA LEU A 367 3.20 16.98 -14.33
C LEU A 367 1.82 17.63 -14.47
N ILE A 368 0.76 16.84 -14.60
CA ILE A 368 -0.62 17.35 -14.65
C ILE A 368 -0.96 18.12 -13.36
N MET A 369 -0.50 17.65 -12.20
CA MET A 369 -0.68 18.36 -10.93
C MET A 369 0.12 19.67 -10.88
N CYS A 370 1.36 19.69 -11.39
CA CYS A 370 2.19 20.89 -11.49
C CYS A 370 1.54 21.95 -12.38
N LEU A 371 1.00 21.53 -13.53
CA LEU A 371 0.31 22.43 -14.46
C LEU A 371 -0.98 23.02 -13.84
N LYS A 372 -1.70 22.25 -13.02
CA LYS A 372 -2.87 22.76 -12.28
C LYS A 372 -2.51 23.70 -11.14
N THR A 373 -1.38 23.44 -10.47
CA THR A 373 -0.95 24.17 -9.28
C THR A 373 0.43 24.79 -9.50
N TRP A 374 0.53 25.66 -10.51
CA TRP A 374 1.81 26.20 -11.00
C TRP A 374 2.70 26.82 -9.92
N ARG A 375 2.09 27.40 -8.87
CA ARG A 375 2.78 28.11 -7.79
C ARG A 375 3.44 27.22 -6.74
N SER A 376 3.25 25.89 -6.78
CA SER A 376 3.81 24.99 -5.77
C SER A 376 5.18 24.46 -6.19
N ASP A 377 6.24 24.99 -5.55
CA ASP A 377 7.62 24.53 -5.68
C ASP A 377 7.79 23.04 -5.32
N GLN A 378 7.12 22.55 -4.28
CA GLN A 378 7.17 21.15 -3.84
C GLN A 378 6.75 20.15 -4.94
N LEU A 379 5.72 20.48 -5.72
CA LEU A 379 5.24 19.60 -6.79
C LEU A 379 6.24 19.54 -7.96
N TRP A 380 6.84 20.68 -8.33
CA TRP A 380 7.86 20.74 -9.36
C TRP A 380 9.11 19.92 -9.00
N ILE A 381 9.44 19.86 -7.72
CA ILE A 381 10.57 19.08 -7.23
C ILE A 381 10.25 17.60 -7.21
N ALA A 382 9.05 17.23 -6.78
CA ALA A 382 8.57 15.86 -6.89
C ALA A 382 8.59 15.39 -8.35
N PHE A 383 8.15 16.24 -9.28
CA PHE A 383 8.22 15.98 -10.72
C PHE A 383 9.67 15.75 -11.16
N ALA A 384 10.56 16.71 -10.90
CA ALA A 384 11.97 16.62 -11.27
C ALA A 384 12.64 15.34 -10.72
N GLY A 385 12.39 14.99 -9.45
CA GLY A 385 12.92 13.79 -8.82
C GLY A 385 12.39 12.50 -9.46
N ILE A 386 11.08 12.40 -9.68
CA ILE A 386 10.46 11.22 -10.30
C ILE A 386 10.91 11.06 -11.75
N THR A 387 10.97 12.14 -12.54
CA THR A 387 11.46 12.11 -13.92
C THR A 387 12.93 11.73 -13.98
N THR A 388 13.77 12.23 -13.06
CA THR A 388 15.19 11.83 -12.94
C THR A 388 15.32 10.32 -12.75
N VAL A 389 14.57 9.74 -11.81
CA VAL A 389 14.55 8.29 -11.55
C VAL A 389 14.05 7.53 -12.78
N THR A 390 12.99 8.02 -13.43
CA THR A 390 12.42 7.44 -14.64
C THR A 390 13.46 7.35 -15.77
N ILE A 391 14.20 8.44 -16.02
CA ILE A 391 15.28 8.49 -17.02
C ILE A 391 16.35 7.45 -16.69
N ALA A 392 16.83 7.42 -15.44
CA ALA A 392 17.86 6.46 -15.02
C ALA A 392 17.39 5.00 -15.20
N MET A 393 16.13 4.70 -14.91
CA MET A 393 15.55 3.37 -15.08
C MET A 393 15.35 3.01 -16.55
N ALA A 394 14.92 3.95 -17.39
CA ALA A 394 14.76 3.72 -18.83
C ALA A 394 16.09 3.36 -19.48
N PHE A 395 17.13 4.16 -19.26
CA PHE A 395 18.48 3.87 -19.80
C PHE A 395 19.04 2.55 -19.27
N ARG A 396 18.81 2.23 -17.99
CA ARG A 396 19.21 0.93 -17.43
C ARG A 396 18.53 -0.25 -18.13
N ALA A 397 17.27 -0.11 -18.54
CA ALA A 397 16.54 -1.15 -19.25
C ALA A 397 17.07 -1.39 -20.68
N TYR A 398 17.63 -0.37 -21.33
CA TYR A 398 18.28 -0.48 -22.64
C TYR A 398 19.76 -0.88 -22.60
N GLY A 399 20.31 -1.16 -21.41
CA GLY A 399 21.72 -1.54 -21.24
C GLY A 399 22.70 -0.36 -21.13
N GLU A 400 22.23 0.87 -21.32
CA GLU A 400 23.03 2.10 -21.37
C GLU A 400 23.18 2.76 -19.99
N ARG A 401 23.69 2.01 -19.01
CA ARG A 401 23.72 2.43 -17.59
C ARG A 401 24.52 3.72 -17.35
N GLU A 402 25.67 3.88 -18.01
CA GLU A 402 26.53 5.04 -17.81
C GLU A 402 25.94 6.31 -18.44
N ALA A 403 25.41 6.22 -19.66
CA ALA A 403 24.68 7.33 -20.29
C ALA A 403 23.47 7.73 -19.45
N GLY A 404 22.73 6.76 -18.90
CA GLY A 404 21.60 7.01 -18.01
C GLY A 404 21.95 7.82 -16.76
N ARG A 405 23.09 7.54 -16.11
CA ARG A 405 23.57 8.30 -14.95
C ARG A 405 23.91 9.74 -15.31
N VAL A 406 24.57 9.95 -16.44
CA VAL A 406 24.95 11.29 -16.91
C VAL A 406 23.71 12.11 -17.28
N VAL A 407 22.79 11.54 -18.06
CA VAL A 407 21.58 12.24 -18.51
C VAL A 407 20.64 12.54 -17.33
N SER A 408 20.40 11.57 -16.45
CA SER A 408 19.56 11.78 -15.26
C SER A 408 20.18 12.79 -14.30
N GLY A 409 21.50 12.71 -14.04
CA GLY A 409 22.22 13.68 -13.22
C GLY A 409 22.18 15.09 -13.79
N GLY A 410 22.40 15.23 -15.10
CA GLY A 410 22.29 16.52 -15.80
C GLY A 410 20.88 17.10 -15.73
N PHE A 411 19.86 16.27 -15.96
CA PHE A 411 18.46 16.67 -15.82
C PHE A 411 18.10 17.11 -14.39
N ALA A 412 18.59 16.41 -13.37
CA ALA A 412 18.38 16.77 -11.98
C ALA A 412 18.97 18.15 -11.65
N ILE A 413 20.24 18.40 -12.02
CA ILE A 413 20.91 19.69 -11.80
C ILE A 413 20.17 20.82 -12.54
N ALA A 414 19.86 20.62 -13.83
CA ALA A 414 19.14 21.60 -14.63
C ALA A 414 17.75 21.91 -14.06
N SER A 415 17.04 20.89 -13.56
CA SER A 415 15.74 21.06 -12.93
C SER A 415 15.85 21.83 -11.60
N MET A 416 16.84 21.52 -10.76
CA MET A 416 17.08 22.25 -9.51
C MET A 416 17.41 23.72 -9.76
N MET A 417 18.23 24.00 -10.78
CA MET A 417 18.53 25.38 -11.21
C MET A 417 17.27 26.08 -11.72
N THR A 418 16.47 25.44 -12.57
CA THR A 418 15.25 26.04 -13.13
C THR A 418 14.22 26.34 -12.04
N ILE A 419 13.97 25.39 -11.14
CA ILE A 419 13.06 25.57 -10.00
C ILE A 419 13.60 26.66 -9.07
N GLY A 420 14.91 26.64 -8.80
CA GLY A 420 15.59 27.69 -8.07
C GLY A 420 15.36 29.07 -8.69
N ALA A 421 15.50 29.24 -10.00
CA ALA A 421 15.32 30.54 -10.64
C ALA A 421 13.87 31.03 -10.70
N VAL A 422 12.89 30.12 -10.79
CA VAL A 422 11.48 30.46 -10.99
C VAL A 422 10.75 30.74 -9.67
N PHE A 423 11.15 30.09 -8.58
CA PHE A 423 10.47 30.20 -7.29
C PHE A 423 11.35 30.90 -6.25
N ASP A 424 10.70 31.66 -5.36
CA ASP A 424 11.37 32.43 -4.28
C ASP A 424 11.15 31.84 -2.88
N GLY A 425 10.65 30.59 -2.79
CA GLY A 425 10.50 29.90 -1.50
C GLY A 425 11.83 29.50 -0.86
N GLU A 426 11.84 29.28 0.46
CA GLU A 426 13.01 28.79 1.21
C GLU A 426 13.64 27.55 0.58
N LEU A 427 12.77 26.67 0.06
CA LEU A 427 13.19 25.41 -0.55
C LEU A 427 13.81 25.63 -1.93
N ALA A 428 13.35 26.63 -2.69
CA ALA A 428 13.98 27.06 -3.93
C ALA A 428 15.36 27.68 -3.65
N GLU A 429 15.51 28.45 -2.57
CA GLU A 429 16.81 28.97 -2.14
C GLU A 429 17.79 27.86 -1.78
N PHE A 430 17.33 26.86 -1.03
CA PHE A 430 18.13 25.68 -0.70
C PHE A 430 18.56 24.90 -1.97
N LEU A 431 17.67 24.76 -2.96
CA LEU A 431 17.99 24.14 -4.24
C LEU A 431 19.01 24.94 -5.05
N ARG A 432 18.99 26.28 -5.00
CA ARG A 432 20.03 27.12 -5.62
C ARG A 432 21.41 26.81 -5.03
N PHE A 433 21.51 26.58 -3.71
CA PHE A 433 22.77 26.23 -3.07
C PHE A 433 23.23 24.80 -3.43
N ILE A 434 22.33 23.81 -3.33
CA ILE A 434 22.65 22.42 -3.66
C ILE A 434 23.05 22.25 -5.12
N SER A 435 22.35 22.90 -6.05
CA SER A 435 22.68 22.79 -7.48
C SER A 435 24.08 23.34 -7.79
N GLY A 436 24.52 24.40 -7.10
CA GLY A 436 25.87 24.91 -7.21
C GLY A 436 26.92 23.89 -6.74
N ILE A 437 26.72 23.29 -5.57
CA ILE A 437 27.61 22.24 -5.04
C ILE A 437 27.62 21.01 -5.96
N ALA A 438 26.46 20.54 -6.40
CA ALA A 438 26.34 19.40 -7.29
C ALA A 438 27.03 19.66 -8.63
N GLY A 439 26.90 20.88 -9.17
CA GLY A 439 27.61 21.31 -10.37
C GLY A 439 29.13 21.27 -10.22
N VAL A 440 29.66 21.71 -9.08
CA VAL A 440 31.10 21.62 -8.75
C VAL A 440 31.57 20.17 -8.66
N ILE A 441 30.82 19.31 -7.97
CA ILE A 441 31.15 17.88 -7.82
C ILE A 441 31.12 17.18 -9.18
N ALA A 442 30.09 17.41 -10.00
CA ALA A 442 29.97 16.83 -11.33
C ALA A 442 31.15 17.24 -12.23
N THR A 443 31.54 18.51 -12.16
CA THR A 443 32.71 19.06 -12.86
C THR A 443 34.00 18.36 -12.43
N GLY A 444 34.21 18.23 -11.11
CA GLY A 444 35.35 17.47 -10.57
C GLY A 444 35.36 16.00 -10.99
N GLY A 445 34.20 15.36 -11.04
CA GLY A 445 34.03 13.99 -11.51
C GLY A 445 34.38 13.78 -12.99
N VAL A 446 34.03 14.73 -13.86
CA VAL A 446 34.41 14.69 -15.29
C VAL A 446 35.93 14.82 -15.45
N VAL A 447 36.56 15.68 -14.65
CA VAL A 447 38.01 15.85 -14.63
C VAL A 447 38.72 14.58 -14.15
N THR A 448 38.27 14.00 -13.04
CA THR A 448 38.87 12.76 -12.51
C THR A 448 38.65 11.57 -13.44
N TRP A 449 37.47 11.45 -14.06
CA TRP A 449 37.19 10.43 -15.08
C TRP A 449 38.17 10.52 -16.25
N HIS A 450 38.39 11.74 -16.77
CA HIS A 450 39.33 11.99 -17.86
C HIS A 450 40.76 11.60 -17.51
N PHE A 451 41.21 11.87 -16.28
CA PHE A 451 42.56 11.52 -15.84
C PHE A 451 42.73 10.04 -15.48
N TRP A 452 41.67 9.38 -14.99
CA TRP A 452 41.69 7.96 -14.61
C TRP A 452 41.65 7.02 -15.81
N SER A 453 40.96 7.40 -16.89
CA SER A 453 40.95 6.62 -18.15
C SER A 453 42.29 6.75 -18.88
N ALA A 454 43.33 6.12 -18.34
CA ALA A 454 44.74 6.27 -18.72
C ALA A 454 45.13 5.78 -20.14
N GLY A 455 44.18 5.61 -21.07
CA GLY A 455 44.47 5.01 -22.40
C GLY A 455 43.58 5.39 -23.59
N ALA A 456 42.57 6.25 -23.46
CA ALA A 456 41.66 6.55 -24.58
C ALA A 456 41.86 7.98 -25.13
N GLY A 457 42.74 8.14 -26.13
CA GLY A 457 43.02 9.41 -26.81
C GLY A 457 41.83 10.10 -27.49
N GLY A 458 40.63 9.50 -27.48
CA GLY A 458 39.42 10.05 -28.08
C GLY A 458 38.49 10.83 -27.15
N GLN A 459 38.72 10.83 -25.82
CA GLN A 459 37.72 11.35 -24.85
C GLN A 459 38.02 12.77 -24.33
N ALA A 460 39.19 13.34 -24.64
CA ALA A 460 39.56 14.72 -24.28
C ALA A 460 38.59 15.81 -24.82
N PRO A 461 38.19 15.81 -26.11
CA PRO A 461 37.32 16.86 -26.62
C PRO A 461 35.94 16.86 -25.96
N VAL A 462 35.42 15.68 -25.61
CA VAL A 462 34.12 15.55 -24.93
C VAL A 462 34.16 16.17 -23.53
N ALA A 463 35.20 15.88 -22.74
CA ALA A 463 35.36 16.46 -21.40
C ALA A 463 35.50 17.99 -21.44
N MET A 464 36.24 18.52 -22.41
CA MET A 464 36.42 19.97 -22.60
C MET A 464 35.10 20.66 -23.00
N ILE A 465 34.34 20.06 -23.91
CA ILE A 465 33.02 20.59 -24.31
C ILE A 465 32.07 20.60 -23.12
N VAL A 466 32.00 19.51 -22.34
CA VAL A 466 31.12 19.41 -21.15
C VAL A 466 31.45 20.49 -20.12
N LEU A 467 32.73 20.72 -19.83
CA LEU A 467 33.16 21.75 -18.88
C LEU A 467 32.96 23.17 -19.40
N GLY A 468 33.21 23.42 -20.69
CA GLY A 468 32.92 24.72 -21.32
C GLY A 468 31.44 25.07 -21.23
N VAL A 469 30.56 24.10 -21.50
CA VAL A 469 29.10 24.26 -21.33
C VAL A 469 28.75 24.51 -19.86
N ALA A 470 29.36 23.79 -18.91
CA ALA A 470 29.09 23.98 -17.49
C ALA A 470 29.44 25.40 -17.00
N VAL A 471 30.61 25.93 -17.39
CA VAL A 471 31.03 27.31 -17.07
C VAL A 471 30.02 28.32 -17.64
N PHE A 472 29.65 28.16 -18.90
CA PHE A 472 28.69 29.06 -19.56
C PHE A 472 27.32 29.04 -18.85
N VAL A 473 26.81 27.85 -18.51
CA VAL A 473 25.54 27.69 -17.80
C VAL A 473 25.58 28.33 -16.41
N SER A 474 26.66 28.14 -15.64
CA SER A 474 26.82 28.76 -14.32
C SER A 474 26.89 30.28 -14.38
N LEU A 475 27.58 30.85 -15.39
CA LEU A 475 27.65 32.29 -15.62
C LEU A 475 26.29 32.86 -16.02
N ALA A 476 25.62 32.26 -17.00
CA ALA A 476 24.28 32.67 -17.43
C ALA A 476 23.28 32.62 -16.26
N TYR A 477 23.36 31.58 -15.43
CA TYR A 477 22.52 31.44 -14.26
C TYR A 477 22.81 32.48 -13.17
N SER A 478 24.08 32.85 -12.97
CA SER A 478 24.47 33.91 -12.03
C SER A 478 23.84 35.26 -12.38
N VAL A 479 23.74 35.56 -13.68
CA VAL A 479 23.10 36.77 -14.20
C VAL A 479 21.59 36.70 -14.01
N LEU A 480 20.98 35.54 -14.29
CA LEU A 480 19.54 35.33 -14.17
C LEU A 480 19.05 35.49 -12.71
N VAL A 481 19.75 34.89 -11.75
CA VAL A 481 19.38 34.90 -10.32
C VAL A 481 19.94 36.11 -9.56
N ARG A 482 20.77 36.93 -10.22
CA ARG A 482 21.43 38.13 -9.65
C ARG A 482 22.19 37.85 -8.33
N ARG A 483 22.75 36.64 -8.16
CA ARG A 483 23.54 36.27 -6.98
C ARG A 483 25.01 36.07 -7.32
N THR A 484 25.87 36.73 -6.55
CA THR A 484 27.34 36.68 -6.67
C THR A 484 27.93 35.30 -6.37
N GLY A 485 27.23 34.47 -5.59
CA GLY A 485 27.68 33.11 -5.21
C GLY A 485 28.01 32.20 -6.41
N TRP A 486 27.28 32.33 -7.51
CA TRP A 486 27.47 31.50 -8.70
C TRP A 486 28.71 31.85 -9.52
N TRP A 487 29.29 33.03 -9.32
CA TRP A 487 30.59 33.39 -9.91
C TRP A 487 31.71 32.51 -9.36
N TYR A 488 31.64 32.11 -8.10
CA TYR A 488 32.61 31.18 -7.51
C TYR A 488 32.50 29.78 -8.11
N VAL A 489 31.27 29.30 -8.36
CA VAL A 489 31.03 28.01 -9.03
C VAL A 489 31.59 28.03 -10.46
N ALA A 490 31.27 29.07 -11.24
CA ALA A 490 31.81 29.25 -12.59
C ALA A 490 33.34 29.37 -12.60
N GLY A 491 33.92 30.11 -11.64
CA GLY A 491 35.36 30.26 -11.49
C GLY A 491 36.06 28.93 -11.22
N PHE A 492 35.49 28.09 -10.34
CA PHE A 492 36.01 26.75 -10.09
C PHE A 492 35.95 25.87 -11.35
N GLN A 493 34.82 25.87 -12.06
CA GLN A 493 34.67 25.11 -13.30
C GLN A 493 35.63 25.57 -14.39
N ALA A 494 35.88 26.88 -14.50
CA ALA A 494 36.84 27.46 -15.44
C ALA A 494 38.28 27.06 -15.09
N ALA A 495 38.63 27.01 -13.80
CA ALA A 495 39.94 26.53 -13.35
C ALA A 495 40.14 25.04 -13.72
N CYS A 496 39.11 24.20 -13.54
CA CYS A 496 39.12 22.81 -13.98
C CYS A 496 39.31 22.66 -15.50
N LEU A 497 38.60 23.46 -16.30
CA LEU A 497 38.73 23.48 -17.76
C LEU A 497 40.13 23.91 -18.20
N ALA A 498 40.68 24.96 -17.60
CA ALA A 498 42.04 25.43 -17.87
C ALA A 498 43.09 24.37 -17.53
N GLY A 499 42.89 23.64 -16.41
CA GLY A 499 43.73 22.51 -16.04
C GLY A 499 43.72 21.39 -17.08
N LEU A 500 42.54 21.02 -17.61
CA LEU A 500 42.42 20.01 -18.67
C LEU A 500 43.00 20.46 -20.01
N LEU A 501 42.76 21.72 -20.41
CA LEU A 501 43.38 22.28 -21.62
C LEU A 501 44.91 22.27 -21.52
N GLY A 502 45.45 22.64 -20.35
CA GLY A 502 46.89 22.61 -20.09
C GLY A 502 47.49 21.21 -20.17
N THR A 503 46.82 20.19 -19.62
CA THR A 503 47.33 18.80 -19.67
C THR A 503 47.15 18.17 -21.05
N ALA A 504 46.05 18.45 -21.75
CA ALA A 504 45.83 17.98 -23.12
C ALA A 504 46.86 18.60 -24.09
N ALA A 505 47.14 19.90 -23.96
CA ALA A 505 48.14 20.59 -24.75
C ALA A 505 49.57 20.07 -24.47
N TYR A 506 49.88 19.76 -23.20
CA TYR A 506 51.14 19.09 -22.82
C TYR A 506 51.29 17.71 -23.47
N ARG A 507 50.25 16.87 -23.43
CA ARG A 507 50.27 15.51 -24.03
C ARG A 507 50.33 15.51 -25.55
N SER A 508 49.74 16.51 -26.21
CA SER A 508 49.76 16.65 -27.69
C SER A 508 51.14 16.99 -28.27
N GLY A 509 52.16 17.21 -27.43
CA GLY A 509 53.51 17.57 -27.86
C GLY A 509 53.65 19.02 -28.32
N SER A 510 52.58 19.80 -28.35
CA SER A 510 52.61 21.23 -28.70
C SER A 510 53.47 22.06 -27.74
N PHE A 511 53.69 21.58 -26.51
CA PHE A 511 54.50 22.25 -25.46
C PHE A 511 55.81 21.51 -25.11
N ARG A 512 56.39 20.71 -26.01
CA ARG A 512 57.62 19.94 -25.72
C ARG A 512 58.89 20.77 -25.44
N GLY A 513 58.82 22.10 -25.45
CA GLY A 513 59.94 23.00 -25.15
C GLY A 513 59.80 23.86 -23.88
N ALA A 514 58.68 23.82 -23.15
CA ALA A 514 58.44 24.71 -22.02
C ALA A 514 58.24 23.95 -20.69
N ASN A 515 59.38 23.66 -20.06
CA ASN A 515 59.69 23.62 -18.62
C ASN A 515 58.59 23.28 -17.57
N LEU A 516 58.99 22.42 -16.62
CA LEU A 516 58.35 22.04 -15.35
C LEU A 516 57.65 23.14 -14.48
N PRO A 517 58.00 24.45 -14.52
CA PRO A 517 57.42 25.49 -13.64
C PRO A 517 55.97 25.84 -13.93
N ILE A 518 55.45 25.57 -15.12
CA ILE A 518 54.05 25.92 -15.46
C ILE A 518 53.08 24.99 -14.72
N GLN A 519 53.47 23.72 -14.51
CA GLN A 519 52.66 22.75 -13.76
C GLN A 519 52.64 23.07 -12.26
N SER A 520 53.77 23.46 -11.66
CA SER A 520 53.83 23.88 -10.27
C SER A 520 53.15 25.25 -10.05
N GLY A 521 53.26 26.17 -11.01
CA GLY A 521 52.58 27.46 -10.99
C GLY A 521 51.06 27.33 -11.04
N LEU A 522 50.51 26.48 -11.92
CA LEU A 522 49.05 26.27 -11.99
C LEU A 522 48.52 25.53 -10.75
N ALA A 523 49.27 24.56 -10.22
CA ALA A 523 48.91 23.86 -8.99
C ALA A 523 48.92 24.80 -7.77
N CYS A 524 49.95 25.65 -7.64
CA CYS A 524 50.02 26.67 -6.60
C CYS A 524 48.94 27.75 -6.76
N PHE A 525 48.54 28.09 -7.99
CA PHE A 525 47.46 29.04 -8.25
C PHE A 525 46.09 28.49 -7.82
N VAL A 526 45.79 27.22 -8.13
CA VAL A 526 44.54 26.56 -7.69
C VAL A 526 44.48 26.45 -6.16
N VAL A 527 45.58 26.04 -5.53
CA VAL A 527 45.69 25.99 -4.05
C VAL A 527 45.57 27.39 -3.44
N GLY A 528 46.21 28.40 -4.03
CA GLY A 528 46.15 29.80 -3.61
C GLY A 528 44.74 30.38 -3.68
N VAL A 529 44.02 30.16 -4.79
CA VAL A 529 42.64 30.63 -4.96
C VAL A 529 41.70 29.95 -3.96
N THR A 530 41.87 28.65 -3.71
CA THR A 530 41.05 27.88 -2.76
C THR A 530 41.26 28.34 -1.31
N ILE A 531 42.51 28.61 -0.92
CA ILE A 531 42.84 29.15 0.42
C ILE A 531 42.35 30.59 0.59
N THR A 532 42.41 31.40 -0.47
CA THR A 532 41.94 32.79 -0.44
C THR A 532 40.41 32.89 -0.36
N SER A 533 39.68 31.98 -1.01
CA SER A 533 38.22 31.88 -0.89
C SER A 533 37.77 31.36 0.49
N LEU A 534 38.56 30.49 1.14
CA LEU A 534 38.30 30.04 2.52
C LEU A 534 38.61 31.12 3.57
N LYS A 535 39.61 31.99 3.33
CA LYS A 535 40.04 33.05 4.26
C LYS A 535 39.22 34.35 4.20
N THR A 536 38.52 34.63 3.11
CA THR A 536 37.91 35.96 2.89
C THR A 536 36.62 36.22 3.66
N GLY A 537 36.15 35.32 4.53
CA GLY A 537 35.13 35.63 5.54
C GLY A 537 33.80 36.16 4.98
N VAL A 538 33.51 35.89 3.70
CA VAL A 538 32.32 36.39 2.98
C VAL A 538 31.02 35.85 3.59
N HIS A 539 31.11 34.76 4.37
CA HIS A 539 29.96 34.19 5.08
C HIS A 539 29.47 35.05 6.26
N HIS A 540 30.30 35.95 6.81
CA HIS A 540 29.92 36.76 7.98
C HIS A 540 29.29 38.11 7.61
N ARG A 541 29.44 38.57 6.35
CA ARG A 541 28.87 39.84 5.85
C ARG A 541 27.50 39.69 5.17
N LEU A 542 27.04 38.46 4.91
CA LEU A 542 25.74 38.20 4.30
C LEU A 542 24.62 37.86 5.30
N GLY A 543 24.94 37.74 6.60
CA GLY A 543 23.96 37.52 7.68
C GLY A 543 23.60 38.77 8.50
N ARG A 544 24.10 39.95 8.13
CA ARG A 544 23.74 41.23 8.78
C ARG A 544 23.15 42.19 7.75
N LEU A 545 21.92 41.87 7.36
CA LEU A 545 20.94 42.83 6.89
C LEU A 545 19.67 42.56 7.70
N ASP A 546 19.76 42.81 9.00
CA ASP A 546 18.61 43.23 9.80
C ASP A 546 19.15 44.26 10.79
N GLY A 547 18.56 45.45 10.73
CA GLY A 547 18.86 46.53 11.66
C GLY A 547 18.29 46.18 13.02
N GLU A 548 19.15 46.15 14.03
CA GLU A 548 18.74 46.41 15.39
C GLU A 548 19.58 47.58 15.89
N GLU A 549 18.87 48.67 16.21
CA GLU A 549 19.37 49.81 16.94
C GLU A 549 19.97 49.36 18.28
N GLU A 550 21.04 50.06 18.65
CA GLU A 550 21.77 49.91 19.90
C GLU A 550 20.86 50.09 21.12
N GLY A 551 20.68 49.04 21.92
CA GLY A 551 20.30 49.14 23.32
C GLY A 551 21.52 48.93 24.22
N PRO A 552 21.76 49.77 25.26
CA PRO A 552 23.00 49.72 26.04
C PRO A 552 23.05 48.50 26.99
N PRO A 553 24.26 48.03 27.34
CA PRO A 553 24.42 46.82 28.14
C PRO A 553 24.14 47.10 29.61
N LEU A 554 23.11 46.45 30.16
CA LEU A 554 22.84 46.43 31.60
C LEU A 554 23.24 45.07 32.17
N PHE A 555 24.43 45.08 32.78
CA PHE A 555 24.87 44.37 33.99
C PHE A 555 24.26 43.00 34.37
N LEU A 556 25.18 42.04 34.47
CA LEU A 556 25.26 40.88 35.38
C LEU A 556 24.40 40.96 36.66
N SER A 557 23.71 39.86 37.01
CA SER A 557 24.05 38.99 38.17
C SER A 557 22.94 37.99 38.53
N GLY A 558 23.31 36.70 38.59
CA GLY A 558 22.88 35.71 39.60
C GLY A 558 21.39 35.42 39.83
N PHE A 559 20.92 34.27 39.32
CA PHE A 559 20.46 33.10 40.09
C PHE A 559 20.32 31.89 39.18
#